data_AF-A0A669EI19-F1
#
_entry.id   AF-A0A669EI19-F1
#
_cell.length_a   1.000
_cell.length_b   1.000
_cell.length_c   1.000
_cell.angle_alpha   90.00
_cell.angle_beta   90.00
_cell.angle_gamma   90.00
#
_symmetry.space_group_name_H-M   'P 1'
#
loop_
_entity.id
_entity.type
_entity.pdbx_description
1 polymer ?
#
loop_
_entity_poly.entity_id
_entity_poly.type
_entity_poly.pdbx_seq_one_letter_code
_entity_poly.pdbx_strand_id
1 'polypeptide(L)'
;MGCLGNSKTEDQRNEEKAQREANKKIEKQLQKDKQIYRATHRLLLLGAGESGKSTIVKQMRILHVNGFNAEEKKQKIQDIKNNIKEAIETIVTAMSTLTPPVQLACPENQCRIEYILNFVNQKDFDFPSEFYDHAKTLWQDEGVRACYERSNEYQLIDCAQYFLDKIDIVKQSDYTPTDQDLLRCRVLTSGIFETRFQVDKVNFHMFDVGGQRDERRKWIQCFNDVTAIIFVVASSSYNMVIREDNQTNRLQEALNLFKNIWNNRWLRTISVILFLNKQDLLAEKVLAGKSKIEEYFPEFARYTTPDDATPEPGEDPRVTRAKYFIRDEFLVSCYALIKFGEFSAAQKLFSSFVTFPFFYRGSAQQVEMEGTTVTPISPAPLTRRTSAAYLTTVETSSSGCTCGSTSCCDGRGKVLGQKDRTMENEKQIPEPASLNSSAKV
;
A
#
# COMPACT_ATOMS: atom_id res chain seq x y z
N MET A 1 -46.72 -38.11 -55.03
CA MET A 1 -47.11 -36.87 -54.30
C MET A 1 -47.16 -37.19 -52.83
N GLY A 2 -46.59 -36.34 -51.98
CA GLY A 2 -46.68 -36.52 -50.53
C GLY A 2 -45.66 -35.71 -49.74
N CYS A 3 -45.55 -34.40 -49.98
CA CYS A 3 -44.92 -33.48 -49.03
C CYS A 3 -45.97 -33.10 -47.98
N LEU A 4 -45.98 -33.80 -46.84
CA LEU A 4 -46.73 -33.40 -45.64
C LEU A 4 -45.96 -32.27 -44.96
N GLY A 5 -46.40 -31.03 -45.19
CA GLY A 5 -45.89 -29.86 -44.50
C GLY A 5 -46.33 -29.88 -43.04
N ASN A 6 -45.37 -29.96 -42.11
CA ASN A 6 -45.59 -29.73 -40.69
C ASN A 6 -46.06 -28.28 -40.46
N SER A 7 -47.36 -28.05 -40.40
CA SER A 7 -47.91 -26.78 -39.90
C SER A 7 -47.73 -26.74 -38.39
N LYS A 8 -46.80 -25.90 -37.90
CA LYS A 8 -46.63 -25.62 -36.47
C LYS A 8 -47.97 -25.20 -35.86
N THR A 9 -48.29 -25.71 -34.68
CA THR A 9 -49.51 -25.33 -33.95
C THR A 9 -49.48 -23.85 -33.57
N GLU A 10 -50.65 -23.24 -33.41
CA GLU A 10 -50.78 -21.81 -33.09
C GLU A 10 -50.09 -21.45 -31.76
N ASP A 11 -50.12 -22.38 -30.79
CA ASP A 11 -49.38 -22.29 -29.54
C ASP A 11 -47.86 -22.26 -29.74
N GLN A 12 -47.31 -23.12 -30.60
CA GLN A 12 -45.88 -23.10 -30.95
C GLN A 12 -45.49 -21.76 -31.61
N ARG A 13 -46.38 -21.17 -32.41
CA ARG A 13 -46.15 -19.88 -33.06
C ARG A 13 -46.19 -18.72 -32.06
N ASN A 14 -47.08 -18.79 -31.08
CA ASN A 14 -47.21 -17.83 -29.99
C ASN A 14 -46.02 -17.91 -29.03
N GLU A 15 -45.55 -19.12 -28.70
CA GLU A 15 -44.32 -19.34 -27.93
C GLU A 15 -43.08 -18.82 -28.66
N GLU A 16 -42.93 -19.11 -29.96
CA GLU A 16 -41.82 -18.56 -30.77
C GLU A 16 -41.85 -17.03 -30.81
N LYS A 17 -43.03 -16.42 -30.89
CA LYS A 17 -43.19 -14.96 -30.84
C LYS A 17 -42.82 -14.40 -29.46
N ALA A 18 -43.30 -15.01 -28.38
CA ALA A 18 -42.96 -14.62 -27.02
C ALA A 18 -41.45 -14.75 -26.74
N GLN A 19 -40.81 -15.82 -27.21
CA GLN A 19 -39.37 -16.03 -27.10
C GLN A 19 -38.58 -14.99 -27.89
N ARG A 20 -39.03 -14.64 -29.11
CA ARG A 20 -38.41 -13.55 -29.90
C ARG A 20 -38.55 -12.19 -29.20
N GLU A 21 -39.70 -11.90 -28.62
CA GLU A 21 -39.92 -10.66 -27.87
C GLU A 21 -39.07 -10.60 -26.60
N ALA A 22 -38.94 -11.70 -25.87
CA ALA A 22 -38.05 -11.82 -24.72
C ALA A 22 -36.58 -11.62 -25.13
N ASN A 23 -36.11 -12.31 -26.18
CA ASN A 23 -34.76 -12.14 -26.72
C ASN A 23 -34.50 -10.69 -27.14
N LYS A 24 -35.46 -10.05 -27.81
CA LYS A 24 -35.34 -8.63 -28.21
C LYS A 24 -35.27 -7.67 -27.01
N LYS A 25 -35.96 -7.98 -25.91
CA LYS A 25 -35.85 -7.21 -24.66
C LYS A 25 -34.47 -7.38 -24.02
N ILE A 26 -33.96 -8.62 -23.97
CA ILE A 26 -32.62 -8.93 -23.44
C ILE A 26 -31.54 -8.23 -24.27
N GLU A 27 -31.60 -8.30 -25.59
CA GLU A 27 -30.60 -7.68 -26.47
C GLU A 27 -30.56 -6.16 -26.35
N LYS A 28 -31.73 -5.52 -26.19
CA LYS A 28 -31.81 -4.09 -25.87
C LYS A 28 -31.19 -3.75 -24.52
N GLN A 29 -31.39 -4.60 -23.50
CA GLN A 29 -30.78 -4.40 -22.19
C GLN A 29 -29.26 -4.56 -22.25
N LEU A 30 -28.76 -5.61 -22.90
CA LEU A 30 -27.33 -5.85 -23.10
C LEU A 30 -26.64 -4.69 -23.82
N GLN A 31 -27.31 -4.08 -24.81
CA GLN A 31 -26.75 -2.93 -25.51
C GLN A 31 -26.62 -1.69 -24.59
N LYS A 32 -27.60 -1.47 -23.71
CA LYS A 32 -27.52 -0.40 -22.70
C LYS A 32 -26.42 -0.68 -21.68
N ASP A 33 -26.36 -1.90 -21.16
CA ASP A 33 -25.36 -2.32 -20.18
C ASP A 33 -23.94 -2.19 -20.76
N LYS A 34 -23.76 -2.52 -22.04
CA LYS A 34 -22.49 -2.35 -22.77
C LYS A 34 -22.07 -0.89 -22.90
N GLN A 35 -23.02 0.03 -23.08
CA GLN A 35 -22.72 1.48 -23.11
C GLN A 35 -22.29 1.98 -21.73
N ILE A 36 -23.01 1.59 -20.68
CA ILE A 36 -22.67 1.95 -19.29
C ILE A 36 -21.30 1.38 -18.92
N TYR A 37 -21.04 0.12 -19.26
CA TYR A 37 -19.77 -0.56 -19.00
C TYR A 37 -18.60 0.15 -19.67
N ARG A 38 -18.73 0.57 -20.94
CA ARG A 38 -17.71 1.32 -21.66
C ARG A 38 -17.47 2.72 -21.11
N ALA A 39 -18.50 3.35 -20.55
CA ALA A 39 -18.42 4.68 -19.95
C ALA A 39 -17.95 4.66 -18.47
N THR A 40 -17.68 3.48 -17.92
CA THR A 40 -17.27 3.33 -16.51
C THR A 40 -15.76 3.13 -16.41
N HIS A 41 -15.08 4.01 -15.67
CA HIS A 41 -13.66 3.87 -15.35
C HIS A 41 -13.48 2.91 -14.19
N ARG A 42 -12.68 1.87 -14.41
CA ARG A 42 -12.42 0.81 -13.44
C ARG A 42 -11.05 1.03 -12.81
N LEU A 43 -11.03 1.24 -11.50
CA LEU A 43 -9.82 1.61 -10.75
C LEU A 43 -9.50 0.51 -9.75
N LEU A 44 -8.30 -0.06 -9.86
CA LEU A 44 -7.84 -1.13 -8.96
C LEU A 44 -6.87 -0.56 -7.92
N LEU A 45 -7.20 -0.72 -6.64
CA LEU A 45 -6.34 -0.26 -5.54
C LEU A 45 -5.40 -1.38 -5.14
N LEU A 46 -4.11 -1.20 -5.37
CA LEU A 46 -3.06 -2.15 -4.99
C LEU A 46 -2.12 -1.54 -3.96
N GLY A 47 -1.41 -2.40 -3.22
CA GLY A 47 -0.45 -1.97 -2.20
C GLY A 47 -0.42 -2.94 -1.01
N ALA A 48 0.65 -2.87 -0.23
CA ALA A 48 0.84 -3.73 0.95
C ALA A 48 -0.29 -3.58 1.99
N GLY A 49 -0.33 -4.48 2.97
CA GLY A 49 -1.21 -4.34 4.13
C GLY A 49 -1.05 -2.96 4.79
N GLU A 50 -2.15 -2.38 5.29
CA GLU A 50 -2.13 -1.11 6.02
C GLU A 50 -1.62 0.11 5.22
N SER A 51 -1.50 0.03 3.89
CA SER A 51 -1.05 1.17 3.08
C SER A 51 -2.06 2.32 2.99
N GLY A 52 -3.35 2.05 3.25
CA GLY A 52 -4.44 3.04 3.21
C GLY A 52 -5.45 2.89 2.07
N LYS A 53 -5.43 1.76 1.33
CA LYS A 53 -6.38 1.47 0.23
C LYS A 53 -7.85 1.63 0.65
N SER A 54 -8.25 0.91 1.70
CA SER A 54 -9.63 0.97 2.22
C SER A 54 -10.00 2.38 2.70
N THR A 55 -9.04 3.15 3.21
CA THR A 55 -9.25 4.55 3.62
C THR A 55 -9.60 5.41 2.41
N ILE A 56 -8.93 5.24 1.27
CA ILE A 56 -9.26 5.95 0.02
C ILE A 56 -10.69 5.60 -0.43
N VAL A 57 -11.09 4.32 -0.36
CA VAL A 57 -12.47 3.91 -0.71
C VAL A 57 -13.49 4.55 0.24
N LYS A 58 -13.22 4.54 1.55
CA LYS A 58 -14.08 5.23 2.54
C LYS A 58 -14.21 6.72 2.24
N GLN A 59 -13.14 7.40 1.83
CA GLN A 59 -13.19 8.81 1.41
C GLN A 59 -14.09 9.01 0.19
N MET A 60 -13.94 8.17 -0.84
CA MET A 60 -14.79 8.24 -2.04
C MET A 60 -16.27 8.04 -1.71
N ARG A 61 -16.57 7.17 -0.74
CA ARG A 61 -17.95 7.01 -0.24
C ARG A 61 -18.48 8.27 0.45
N ILE A 62 -17.68 8.92 1.28
CA ILE A 62 -18.05 10.17 1.96
C ILE A 62 -18.30 11.29 0.94
N LEU A 63 -17.41 11.45 -0.03
CA LEU A 63 -17.49 12.53 -1.01
C LEU A 63 -18.57 12.34 -2.08
N HIS A 64 -18.86 11.08 -2.48
CA HIS A 64 -19.66 10.80 -3.68
C HIS A 64 -20.80 9.79 -3.51
N VAL A 65 -20.96 9.13 -2.35
CA VAL A 65 -21.94 8.05 -2.14
C VAL A 65 -22.72 8.24 -0.82
N ASN A 66 -23.09 9.48 -0.49
CA ASN A 66 -23.86 9.82 0.72
C ASN A 66 -23.28 9.24 2.03
N GLY A 67 -21.95 9.02 2.08
CA GLY A 67 -21.23 8.59 3.28
C GLY A 67 -21.66 7.24 3.87
N PHE A 68 -21.70 7.21 5.21
CA PHE A 68 -22.06 6.03 6.00
C PHE A 68 -23.42 6.25 6.65
N ASN A 69 -24.30 5.27 6.52
CA ASN A 69 -25.63 5.32 7.14
C ASN A 69 -25.56 5.01 8.65
N ALA A 70 -26.65 5.30 9.38
CA ALA A 70 -26.70 5.13 10.83
C ALA A 70 -26.44 3.68 11.30
N GLU A 71 -26.89 2.69 10.52
CA GLU A 71 -26.70 1.27 10.84
C GLU A 71 -25.24 0.85 10.64
N GLU A 72 -24.59 1.29 9.56
CA GLU A 72 -23.16 1.09 9.34
C GLU A 72 -22.33 1.76 10.46
N LYS A 73 -22.69 2.99 10.86
CA LYS A 73 -22.03 3.68 11.98
C LYS A 73 -22.15 2.88 13.28
N LYS A 74 -23.33 2.32 13.55
CA LYS A 74 -23.57 1.49 14.74
C LYS A 74 -22.74 0.21 14.74
N GLN A 75 -22.65 -0.48 13.60
CA GLN A 75 -21.80 -1.67 13.45
C GLN A 75 -20.31 -1.34 13.64
N LYS A 76 -19.88 -0.15 13.23
CA LYS A 76 -18.49 0.31 13.37
C LYS A 76 -18.10 0.69 14.79
N ILE A 77 -19.05 0.90 15.70
CA ILE A 77 -18.75 1.16 17.11
C ILE A 77 -17.96 -0.01 17.69
N GLN A 78 -18.36 -1.25 17.39
CA GLN A 78 -17.69 -2.44 17.89
C GLN A 78 -16.24 -2.53 17.35
N ASP A 79 -16.03 -2.23 16.07
CA ASP A 79 -14.70 -2.21 15.47
C ASP A 79 -13.79 -1.17 16.14
N ILE A 80 -14.32 0.01 16.47
CA ILE A 80 -13.58 1.08 17.16
C ILE A 80 -13.20 0.65 18.58
N LYS A 81 -14.14 0.05 19.33
CA LYS A 81 -13.87 -0.51 20.66
C LYS A 81 -12.79 -1.58 20.60
N ASN A 82 -12.87 -2.48 19.63
CA ASN A 82 -11.85 -3.49 19.37
C ASN A 82 -10.49 -2.87 19.04
N ASN A 83 -10.43 -1.76 18.30
CA ASN A 83 -9.17 -1.05 18.04
C ASN A 83 -8.56 -0.46 19.31
N ILE A 84 -9.35 0.09 20.25
CA ILE A 84 -8.85 0.55 21.56
C ILE A 84 -8.23 -0.62 22.34
N LYS A 85 -8.94 -1.75 22.39
CA LYS A 85 -8.49 -2.97 23.06
C LYS A 85 -7.20 -3.50 22.45
N GLU A 86 -7.16 -3.70 21.13
CA GLU A 86 -5.95 -4.15 20.40
C GLU A 86 -4.77 -3.19 20.67
N ALA A 87 -5.00 -1.88 20.64
CA ALA A 87 -3.95 -0.89 20.86
C ALA A 87 -3.34 -0.99 22.27
N ILE A 88 -4.14 -0.91 23.33
CA ILE A 88 -3.63 -0.92 24.70
C ILE A 88 -3.00 -2.26 25.07
N GLU A 89 -3.61 -3.38 24.64
CA GLU A 89 -3.09 -4.73 24.87
C GLU A 89 -1.73 -4.93 24.20
N THR A 90 -1.60 -4.46 22.95
CA THR A 90 -0.34 -4.57 22.20
C THR A 90 0.78 -3.78 22.87
N ILE A 91 0.51 -2.52 23.29
CA ILE A 91 1.51 -1.67 23.94
C ILE A 91 1.95 -2.30 25.27
N VAL A 92 1.00 -2.68 26.13
CA VAL A 92 1.30 -3.26 27.45
C VAL A 92 2.03 -4.59 27.34
N THR A 93 1.65 -5.43 26.37
CA THR A 93 2.38 -6.69 26.09
C THR A 93 3.83 -6.39 25.67
N ALA A 94 4.02 -5.37 24.83
CA ALA A 94 5.34 -5.00 24.32
C ALA A 94 6.29 -4.47 25.39
N MET A 95 5.79 -3.87 26.48
CA MET A 95 6.62 -3.31 27.55
C MET A 95 7.66 -4.32 28.09
N SER A 96 7.26 -5.58 28.25
CA SER A 96 8.13 -6.66 28.74
C SER A 96 8.96 -7.36 27.66
N THR A 97 8.57 -7.26 26.39
CA THR A 97 9.24 -7.95 25.28
C THR A 97 10.29 -7.09 24.57
N LEU A 98 10.18 -5.76 24.69
CA LEU A 98 11.17 -4.82 24.20
C LEU A 98 12.55 -5.08 24.82
N THR A 99 13.61 -4.80 24.07
CA THR A 99 14.99 -4.88 24.54
C THR A 99 15.66 -3.51 24.40
N PRO A 100 16.02 -2.81 25.50
CA PRO A 100 15.68 -3.14 26.88
C PRO A 100 14.18 -3.01 27.17
N PRO A 101 13.64 -3.73 28.17
CA PRO A 101 12.23 -3.64 28.55
C PRO A 101 11.91 -2.26 29.13
N VAL A 102 10.65 -1.86 29.00
CA VAL A 102 10.13 -0.59 29.52
C VAL A 102 9.33 -0.87 30.78
N GLN A 103 9.65 -0.16 31.85
CA GLN A 103 8.94 -0.27 33.13
C GLN A 103 7.84 0.78 33.22
N LEU A 104 6.83 0.51 34.05
CA LEU A 104 5.83 1.52 34.42
C LEU A 104 6.50 2.70 35.12
N ALA A 105 6.01 3.91 34.84
CA ALA A 105 6.41 5.09 35.60
C ALA A 105 5.77 5.07 37.00
N CYS A 106 4.52 4.60 37.11
CA CYS A 106 3.84 4.40 38.39
C CYS A 106 3.63 2.89 38.67
N PRO A 107 4.33 2.30 39.66
CA PRO A 107 4.19 0.88 40.00
C PRO A 107 2.77 0.47 40.41
N GLU A 108 1.95 1.40 40.90
CA GLU A 108 0.55 1.17 41.27
C GLU A 108 -0.33 0.80 40.06
N ASN A 109 0.14 1.06 38.84
CA ASN A 109 -0.53 0.67 37.60
C ASN A 109 -0.33 -0.81 37.23
N GLN A 110 0.47 -1.56 38.00
CA GLN A 110 0.74 -2.97 37.73
C GLN A 110 -0.53 -3.82 37.72
N CYS A 111 -1.48 -3.59 38.65
CA CYS A 111 -2.75 -4.31 38.67
C CYS A 111 -3.60 -4.05 37.41
N ARG A 112 -3.44 -2.87 36.78
CA ARG A 112 -4.13 -2.50 35.54
C ARG A 112 -3.54 -3.23 34.34
N ILE A 113 -2.21 -3.39 34.30
CA ILE A 113 -1.54 -4.25 33.32
C ILE A 113 -2.09 -5.67 33.42
N GLU A 114 -2.12 -6.24 34.62
CA GLU A 114 -2.63 -7.60 34.86
C GLU A 114 -4.08 -7.74 34.42
N TYR A 115 -4.94 -6.76 34.73
CA TYR A 115 -6.32 -6.72 34.25
C TYR A 115 -6.40 -6.78 32.72
N ILE A 116 -5.68 -5.91 32.01
CA ILE A 116 -5.70 -5.86 30.54
C ILE A 116 -5.18 -7.18 29.96
N LEU A 117 -4.08 -7.71 30.49
CA LEU A 117 -3.47 -8.95 30.01
C LEU A 117 -4.36 -10.18 30.20
N ASN A 118 -5.21 -10.21 31.24
CA ASN A 118 -6.16 -11.30 31.46
C ASN A 118 -7.22 -11.42 30.34
N PHE A 119 -7.50 -10.34 29.61
CA PHE A 119 -8.54 -10.28 28.58
C PHE A 119 -8.00 -10.24 27.14
N VAL A 120 -6.68 -10.31 26.93
CA VAL A 120 -6.04 -10.21 25.60
C VAL A 120 -6.64 -11.15 24.57
N ASN A 121 -6.89 -12.41 24.95
CA ASN A 121 -7.39 -13.43 24.04
C ASN A 121 -8.93 -13.52 23.97
N GLN A 122 -9.65 -12.68 24.71
CA GLN A 122 -11.12 -12.67 24.70
C GLN A 122 -11.62 -11.93 23.45
N LYS A 123 -12.27 -12.68 22.56
CA LYS A 123 -12.85 -12.14 21.30
C LYS A 123 -14.18 -11.43 21.55
N ASP A 124 -15.06 -12.05 22.33
CA ASP A 124 -16.36 -11.50 22.70
C ASP A 124 -16.22 -10.76 24.03
N PHE A 125 -15.61 -9.58 23.96
CA PHE A 125 -15.40 -8.71 25.11
C PHE A 125 -16.54 -7.69 25.22
N ASP A 126 -17.15 -7.57 26.39
CA ASP A 126 -18.34 -6.73 26.60
C ASP A 126 -18.02 -5.24 26.81
N PHE A 127 -16.75 -4.88 26.94
CA PHE A 127 -16.28 -3.50 27.18
C PHE A 127 -16.91 -2.84 28.41
N PRO A 128 -16.72 -3.39 29.62
CA PRO A 128 -17.20 -2.76 30.86
C PRO A 128 -16.54 -1.39 31.10
N SER A 129 -17.18 -0.50 31.87
CA SER A 129 -16.60 0.82 32.21
C SER A 129 -15.20 0.70 32.81
N GLU A 130 -14.99 -0.31 33.65
CA GLU A 130 -13.71 -0.61 34.29
C GLU A 130 -12.56 -0.78 33.28
N PHE A 131 -12.82 -1.41 32.12
CA PHE A 131 -11.81 -1.57 31.07
C PHE A 131 -11.33 -0.20 30.55
N TYR A 132 -12.26 0.72 30.29
CA TYR A 132 -11.91 2.06 29.80
C TYR A 132 -11.13 2.86 30.83
N ASP A 133 -11.46 2.72 32.12
CA ASP A 133 -10.76 3.42 33.20
C ASP A 133 -9.32 2.88 33.38
N HIS A 134 -9.13 1.56 33.29
CA HIS A 134 -7.80 0.94 33.29
C HIS A 134 -6.97 1.37 32.06
N ALA A 135 -7.55 1.25 30.87
CA ALA A 135 -6.87 1.62 29.63
C ALA A 135 -6.48 3.10 29.60
N LYS A 136 -7.36 4.00 30.04
CA LYS A 136 -7.08 5.43 30.14
C LYS A 136 -5.95 5.74 31.13
N THR A 137 -6.00 5.12 32.32
CA THR A 137 -4.97 5.35 33.35
C THR A 137 -3.61 4.86 32.86
N LEU A 138 -3.56 3.69 32.24
CA LEU A 138 -2.34 3.17 31.63
C LEU A 138 -1.84 4.07 30.50
N TRP A 139 -2.73 4.58 29.65
CA TRP A 139 -2.33 5.48 28.56
C TRP A 139 -1.74 6.82 29.03
N GLN A 140 -2.03 7.22 30.28
CA GLN A 140 -1.43 8.39 30.92
C GLN A 140 -0.12 8.08 31.65
N ASP A 141 0.26 6.80 31.78
CA ASP A 141 1.53 6.41 32.39
C ASP A 141 2.69 6.69 31.42
N GLU A 142 3.70 7.43 31.88
CA GLU A 142 4.87 7.81 31.07
C GLU A 142 5.67 6.59 30.58
N GLY A 143 5.66 5.47 31.33
CA GLY A 143 6.28 4.22 30.90
C GLY A 143 5.53 3.59 29.72
N VAL A 144 4.20 3.62 29.75
CA VAL A 144 3.36 3.14 28.64
C VAL A 144 3.53 4.05 27.42
N ARG A 145 3.57 5.38 27.61
CA ARG A 145 3.88 6.35 26.53
C ARG A 145 5.27 6.13 25.94
N ALA A 146 6.28 5.88 26.77
CA ALA A 146 7.63 5.55 26.30
C ALA A 146 7.68 4.25 25.49
N CYS A 147 6.86 3.25 25.84
CA CYS A 147 6.71 2.03 25.04
C CYS A 147 6.02 2.29 23.70
N TYR A 148 5.00 3.16 23.67
CA TYR A 148 4.33 3.58 22.43
C TYR A 148 5.27 4.31 21.47
N GLU A 149 6.17 5.15 21.96
CA GLU A 149 7.19 5.83 21.14
C GLU A 149 8.15 4.86 20.44
N ARG A 150 8.27 3.64 20.96
CA ARG A 150 9.06 2.52 20.39
C ARG A 150 8.20 1.54 19.59
N SER A 151 6.99 1.94 19.19
CA SER A 151 6.04 1.08 18.47
C SER A 151 6.50 0.59 17.10
N ASN A 152 7.59 1.12 16.55
CA ASN A 152 8.20 0.57 15.34
C ASN A 152 8.92 -0.78 15.57
N GLU A 153 9.21 -1.13 16.83
CA GLU A 153 9.86 -2.40 17.22
C GLU A 153 8.85 -3.56 17.37
N TYR A 154 7.54 -3.29 17.28
CA TYR A 154 6.46 -4.28 17.35
C TYR A 154 5.29 -3.89 16.43
N GLN A 155 4.21 -4.69 16.41
CA GLN A 155 3.11 -4.54 15.45
C GLN A 155 1.92 -3.75 16.02
N LEU A 156 2.08 -2.43 16.18
CA LEU A 156 0.97 -1.57 16.60
C LEU A 156 0.09 -1.10 15.43
N ILE A 157 -1.18 -0.80 15.70
CA ILE A 157 -2.10 -0.18 14.74
C ILE A 157 -1.87 1.34 14.67
N ASP A 158 -1.88 1.93 13.48
CA ASP A 158 -1.60 3.39 13.33
C ASP A 158 -2.62 4.30 14.02
N CYS A 159 -3.84 3.81 14.24
CA CYS A 159 -4.90 4.56 14.90
C CYS A 159 -4.86 4.49 16.43
N ALA A 160 -3.85 3.84 17.02
CA ALA A 160 -3.72 3.62 18.46
C ALA A 160 -3.85 4.93 19.25
N GLN A 161 -2.96 5.90 19.02
CA GLN A 161 -3.00 7.18 19.73
C GLN A 161 -4.33 7.91 19.54
N TYR A 162 -4.85 7.95 18.30
CA TYR A 162 -6.10 8.65 18.00
C TYR A 162 -7.28 8.13 18.83
N PHE A 163 -7.40 6.82 19.02
CA PHE A 163 -8.50 6.25 19.79
C PHE A 163 -8.21 6.21 21.30
N LEU A 164 -6.96 5.99 21.71
CA LEU A 164 -6.57 6.02 23.12
C LEU A 164 -6.73 7.44 23.72
N ASP A 165 -6.45 8.49 22.95
CA ASP A 165 -6.69 9.88 23.37
C ASP A 165 -8.20 10.22 23.45
N LYS A 166 -9.08 9.39 22.87
CA LYS A 166 -10.54 9.59 22.82
C LYS A 166 -11.35 8.57 23.63
N ILE A 167 -10.71 7.86 24.56
CA ILE A 167 -11.38 6.83 25.39
C ILE A 167 -12.65 7.38 26.08
N ASP A 168 -12.61 8.59 26.63
CA ASP A 168 -13.75 9.19 27.34
C ASP A 168 -14.95 9.46 26.43
N ILE A 169 -14.73 9.66 25.14
CA ILE A 169 -15.79 9.86 24.14
C ILE A 169 -16.37 8.51 23.73
N VAL A 170 -15.50 7.53 23.44
CA VAL A 170 -15.91 6.20 22.95
C VAL A 170 -16.61 5.37 24.03
N LYS A 171 -16.32 5.61 25.31
CA LYS A 171 -16.96 4.87 26.42
C LYS A 171 -18.41 5.28 26.68
N GLN A 172 -18.88 6.40 26.14
CA GLN A 172 -20.26 6.87 26.35
C GLN A 172 -21.27 5.92 25.68
N SER A 173 -22.43 5.72 26.30
CA SER A 173 -23.47 4.82 25.78
C SER A 173 -24.19 5.36 24.54
N ASP A 174 -24.17 6.68 24.35
CA ASP A 174 -24.74 7.40 23.21
C ASP A 174 -23.71 7.75 22.13
N TYR A 175 -22.48 7.23 22.25
CA TYR A 175 -21.41 7.47 21.29
C TYR A 175 -21.83 7.09 19.87
N THR A 176 -21.72 8.06 18.96
CA THR A 176 -21.90 7.87 17.51
C THR A 176 -20.60 8.24 16.79
N PRO A 177 -19.99 7.32 16.02
CA PRO A 177 -18.74 7.59 15.33
C PRO A 177 -18.84 8.74 14.32
N THR A 178 -17.89 9.66 14.39
CA THR A 178 -17.70 10.68 13.36
C THR A 178 -17.11 10.05 12.10
N ASP A 179 -17.22 10.75 10.96
CA ASP A 179 -16.61 10.24 9.72
C ASP A 179 -15.09 10.09 9.85
N GLN A 180 -14.45 10.95 10.67
CA GLN A 180 -13.03 10.81 11.03
C GLN A 180 -12.75 9.52 11.81
N ASP A 181 -13.61 9.15 12.75
CA ASP A 181 -13.48 7.87 13.48
C ASP A 181 -13.62 6.68 12.52
N LEU A 182 -14.55 6.75 11.57
CA LEU A 182 -14.75 5.70 10.57
C LEU A 182 -13.56 5.56 9.62
N LEU A 183 -12.92 6.67 9.26
CA LEU A 183 -11.73 6.70 8.41
C LEU A 183 -10.50 6.11 9.13
N ARG A 184 -10.32 6.44 10.41
CA ARG A 184 -9.23 5.93 11.27
C ARG A 184 -9.46 4.50 11.76
N CYS A 185 -10.72 4.06 11.83
CA CYS A 185 -11.08 2.71 12.24
C CYS A 185 -10.43 1.68 11.32
N ARG A 186 -9.66 0.77 11.93
CA ARG A 186 -8.92 -0.28 11.28
C ARG A 186 -9.74 -1.56 11.26
N VAL A 187 -9.96 -2.06 10.05
CA VAL A 187 -10.53 -3.39 9.79
C VAL A 187 -9.66 -4.06 8.75
N LEU A 188 -9.25 -5.30 9.01
CA LEU A 188 -8.46 -6.06 8.05
C LEU A 188 -9.34 -6.48 6.86
N THR A 189 -9.04 -5.92 5.70
CA THR A 189 -9.71 -6.26 4.43
C THR A 189 -9.23 -7.62 3.93
N SER A 190 -10.11 -8.63 3.98
CA SER A 190 -9.92 -9.93 3.31
C SER A 190 -10.89 -10.04 2.14
N GLY A 191 -10.38 -10.43 0.98
CA GLY A 191 -11.14 -10.51 -0.26
C GLY A 191 -11.09 -9.23 -1.09
N ILE A 192 -12.13 -9.04 -1.89
CA ILE A 192 -12.28 -7.98 -2.88
C ILE A 192 -13.57 -7.23 -2.54
N PHE A 193 -13.48 -5.92 -2.33
CA PHE A 193 -14.60 -5.05 -2.08
C PHE A 193 -14.77 -4.08 -3.24
N GLU A 194 -16.01 -3.91 -3.69
CA GLU A 194 -16.33 -3.04 -4.82
C GLU A 194 -17.10 -1.80 -4.34
N THR A 195 -16.79 -0.65 -4.93
CA THR A 195 -17.56 0.58 -4.70
C THR A 195 -17.78 1.27 -6.03
N ARG A 196 -19.02 1.70 -6.27
CA ARG A 196 -19.42 2.42 -7.48
C ARG A 196 -19.91 3.81 -7.10
N PHE A 197 -19.46 4.81 -7.83
CA PHE A 197 -19.84 6.21 -7.61
C PHE A 197 -19.77 6.98 -8.92
N GLN A 198 -20.39 8.15 -8.94
CA GLN A 198 -20.43 9.02 -10.10
C GLN A 198 -19.92 10.41 -9.72
N VAL A 199 -18.98 10.96 -10.50
CA VAL A 199 -18.46 12.32 -10.35
C VAL A 199 -18.63 13.03 -11.67
N ASP A 200 -19.31 14.18 -11.69
CA ASP A 200 -19.54 14.97 -12.90
C ASP A 200 -20.05 14.15 -14.10
N LYS A 201 -20.99 13.23 -13.84
CA LYS A 201 -21.60 12.29 -14.81
C LYS A 201 -20.67 11.18 -15.32
N VAL A 202 -19.43 11.12 -14.84
CA VAL A 202 -18.47 10.04 -15.12
C VAL A 202 -18.60 8.96 -14.06
N ASN A 203 -18.76 7.71 -14.50
CA ASN A 203 -18.94 6.57 -13.59
C ASN A 203 -17.58 5.98 -13.22
N PHE A 204 -17.38 5.72 -11.94
CA PHE A 204 -16.20 5.06 -11.40
C PHE A 204 -16.59 3.77 -10.68
N HIS A 205 -15.76 2.74 -10.87
CA HIS A 205 -15.88 1.45 -10.21
C HIS A 205 -14.53 1.09 -9.60
N MET A 206 -14.43 1.22 -8.28
CA MET A 206 -13.22 0.98 -7.51
C MET A 206 -13.23 -0.42 -6.89
N PHE A 207 -12.08 -1.08 -6.95
CA PHE A 207 -11.83 -2.40 -6.36
C PHE A 207 -10.78 -2.27 -5.24
N ASP A 208 -11.19 -2.48 -4.00
CA ASP A 208 -10.30 -2.57 -2.83
C ASP A 208 -9.99 -4.04 -2.55
N VAL A 209 -8.73 -4.42 -2.76
CA VAL A 209 -8.27 -5.80 -2.55
C VAL A 209 -7.39 -5.89 -1.32
N GLY A 210 -7.48 -7.01 -0.60
CA GLY A 210 -6.62 -7.29 0.54
C GLY A 210 -5.13 -7.15 0.18
N GLY A 211 -4.38 -6.38 0.98
CA GLY A 211 -2.97 -6.05 0.72
C GLY A 211 -1.94 -7.04 1.29
N GLN A 212 -2.40 -7.90 2.21
CA GLN A 212 -1.56 -8.88 2.90
C GLN A 212 -1.11 -9.98 1.93
N ARG A 213 0.03 -10.62 2.21
CA ARG A 213 0.64 -11.63 1.31
C ARG A 213 -0.35 -12.71 0.87
N ASP A 214 -1.18 -13.23 1.78
CA ASP A 214 -2.13 -14.31 1.49
C ASP A 214 -3.29 -13.88 0.56
N GLU A 215 -3.61 -12.60 0.54
CA GLU A 215 -4.68 -12.02 -0.27
C GLU A 215 -4.24 -11.75 -1.71
N ARG A 216 -2.93 -11.65 -1.97
CA ARG A 216 -2.40 -11.23 -3.29
C ARG A 216 -2.72 -12.18 -4.42
N ARG A 217 -2.91 -13.47 -4.12
CA ARG A 217 -3.32 -14.48 -5.11
C ARG A 217 -4.69 -14.15 -5.73
N LYS A 218 -5.55 -13.43 -5.01
CA LYS A 218 -6.88 -13.04 -5.49
C LYS A 218 -6.84 -11.85 -6.46
N TRP A 219 -5.75 -11.08 -6.51
CA TRP A 219 -5.66 -9.85 -7.32
C TRP A 219 -5.85 -10.09 -8.82
N ILE A 220 -5.40 -11.23 -9.33
CA ILE A 220 -5.56 -11.62 -10.73
C ILE A 220 -7.04 -11.64 -11.16
N GLN A 221 -7.97 -11.86 -10.22
CA GLN A 221 -9.41 -11.85 -10.48
C GLN A 221 -9.93 -10.46 -10.86
N CYS A 222 -9.23 -9.40 -10.43
CA CYS A 222 -9.59 -8.01 -10.69
C CYS A 222 -8.81 -7.39 -11.86
N PHE A 223 -7.87 -8.10 -12.49
CA PHE A 223 -7.01 -7.51 -13.53
C PHE A 223 -7.70 -7.35 -14.88
N ASN A 224 -8.86 -7.99 -15.05
CA ASN A 224 -9.60 -7.87 -16.28
C ASN A 224 -10.13 -6.44 -16.41
N ASP A 225 -9.71 -5.79 -17.49
CA ASP A 225 -10.44 -4.65 -18.04
C ASP A 225 -10.33 -3.38 -17.15
N VAL A 226 -9.33 -3.31 -16.27
CA VAL A 226 -9.04 -2.13 -15.44
C VAL A 226 -8.59 -0.95 -16.31
N THR A 227 -9.06 0.26 -15.99
CA THR A 227 -8.62 1.50 -16.65
C THR A 227 -7.25 1.96 -16.11
N ALA A 228 -7.10 2.00 -14.80
CA ALA A 228 -5.85 2.38 -14.14
C ALA A 228 -5.70 1.69 -12.78
N ILE A 229 -4.46 1.53 -12.34
CA ILE A 229 -4.11 1.06 -11.00
C ILE A 229 -3.78 2.26 -10.13
N ILE A 230 -4.35 2.30 -8.92
CA ILE A 230 -3.91 3.21 -7.86
C ILE A 230 -3.04 2.38 -6.91
N PHE A 231 -1.73 2.58 -6.96
CA PHE A 231 -0.79 1.89 -6.07
C PHE A 231 -0.52 2.74 -4.84
N VAL A 232 -0.89 2.23 -3.67
CA VAL A 232 -0.86 2.98 -2.40
C VAL A 232 0.31 2.51 -1.54
N VAL A 233 1.14 3.45 -1.12
CA VAL A 233 2.34 3.24 -0.29
C VAL A 233 2.17 3.96 1.04
N ALA A 234 2.44 3.29 2.16
CA ALA A 234 2.58 3.97 3.45
C ALA A 234 3.99 4.53 3.60
N SER A 235 4.21 5.79 3.21
CA SER A 235 5.55 6.41 3.21
C SER A 235 6.14 6.54 4.61
N SER A 236 5.30 6.69 5.64
CA SER A 236 5.74 6.77 7.04
C SER A 236 6.27 5.45 7.61
N SER A 237 6.06 4.31 6.94
CA SER A 237 6.42 2.97 7.45
C SER A 237 7.88 2.56 7.17
N TYR A 238 8.76 3.50 6.82
CA TYR A 238 10.15 3.21 6.45
C TYR A 238 10.98 2.56 7.58
N ASN A 239 10.58 2.72 8.84
CA ASN A 239 11.26 2.18 10.02
C ASN A 239 10.55 0.95 10.64
N MET A 240 9.58 0.35 9.93
CA MET A 240 8.73 -0.73 10.44
C MET A 240 8.91 -2.00 9.62
N VAL A 241 8.57 -3.15 10.22
CA VAL A 241 8.52 -4.46 9.54
C VAL A 241 7.08 -4.92 9.31
N ILE A 242 6.86 -5.77 8.31
CA ILE A 242 5.53 -6.31 7.99
C ILE A 242 5.07 -7.32 9.05
N ARG A 243 3.74 -7.47 9.21
CA ARG A 243 3.15 -8.39 10.20
C ARG A 243 3.41 -9.86 9.88
N GLU A 244 3.51 -10.18 8.59
CA GLU A 244 3.56 -11.56 8.10
C GLU A 244 4.83 -12.32 8.49
N ASP A 245 5.97 -11.64 8.59
CA ASP A 245 7.25 -12.27 8.97
C ASP A 245 8.02 -11.54 10.08
N ASN A 246 7.56 -10.36 10.51
CA ASN A 246 8.25 -9.50 11.49
C ASN A 246 9.73 -9.25 11.16
N GLN A 247 10.10 -9.29 9.88
CA GLN A 247 11.48 -9.16 9.44
C GLN A 247 11.62 -8.24 8.23
N THR A 248 10.74 -8.36 7.24
CA THR A 248 10.82 -7.57 6.01
C THR A 248 10.37 -6.14 6.28
N ASN A 249 11.21 -5.16 5.92
CA ASN A 249 10.86 -3.74 6.00
C ASN A 249 9.60 -3.42 5.18
N ARG A 250 8.66 -2.65 5.73
CA ARG A 250 7.36 -2.34 5.09
C ARG A 250 7.51 -1.54 3.80
N LEU A 251 8.42 -0.56 3.75
CA LEU A 251 8.67 0.24 2.55
C LEU A 251 9.38 -0.59 1.47
N GLN A 252 10.33 -1.45 1.87
CA GLN A 252 10.97 -2.39 0.95
C GLN A 252 9.98 -3.40 0.36
N GLU A 253 9.04 -3.92 1.16
CA GLU A 253 7.97 -4.78 0.67
C GLU A 253 7.09 -4.04 -0.36
N ALA A 254 6.78 -2.76 -0.13
CA ALA A 254 6.03 -1.95 -1.08
C ALA A 254 6.81 -1.73 -2.39
N LEU A 255 8.11 -1.48 -2.34
CA LEU A 255 8.98 -1.38 -3.53
C LEU A 255 9.03 -2.69 -4.31
N ASN A 256 9.22 -3.83 -3.63
CA ASN A 256 9.23 -5.15 -4.25
C ASN A 256 7.88 -5.46 -4.92
N LEU A 257 6.79 -5.14 -4.23
CA LEU A 257 5.44 -5.32 -4.75
C LEU A 257 5.18 -4.44 -5.96
N PHE A 258 5.57 -3.17 -5.91
CA PHE A 258 5.43 -2.24 -7.03
C PHE A 258 6.22 -2.72 -8.25
N LYS A 259 7.47 -3.18 -8.06
CA LYS A 259 8.28 -3.78 -9.12
C LYS A 259 7.60 -4.99 -9.76
N ASN A 260 6.97 -5.86 -8.95
CA ASN A 260 6.23 -7.01 -9.46
C ASN A 260 4.99 -6.59 -10.28
N ILE A 261 4.26 -5.56 -9.84
CA ILE A 261 3.10 -5.02 -10.56
C ILE A 261 3.53 -4.35 -11.87
N TRP A 262 4.56 -3.52 -11.83
CA TRP A 262 5.09 -2.80 -12.99
C TRP A 262 5.60 -3.74 -14.09
N ASN A 263 6.24 -4.84 -13.71
CA ASN A 263 6.74 -5.86 -14.64
C ASN A 263 5.70 -6.91 -15.05
N ASN A 264 4.48 -6.83 -14.51
CA ASN A 264 3.47 -7.85 -14.76
C ASN A 264 3.00 -7.82 -16.23
N ARG A 265 3.09 -8.97 -16.91
CA ARG A 265 2.69 -9.10 -18.33
C ARG A 265 1.23 -8.70 -18.59
N TRP A 266 0.34 -8.92 -17.64
CA TRP A 266 -1.09 -8.61 -17.77
C TRP A 266 -1.39 -7.12 -17.57
N LEU A 267 -0.46 -6.36 -16.99
CA LEU A 267 -0.64 -4.95 -16.66
C LEU A 267 0.20 -4.03 -17.56
N ARG A 268 0.78 -4.57 -18.63
CA ARG A 268 1.68 -3.84 -19.52
C ARG A 268 1.07 -2.58 -20.13
N THR A 269 -0.22 -2.55 -20.41
CA THR A 269 -0.87 -1.38 -21.02
C THR A 269 -1.60 -0.51 -20.01
N ILE A 270 -1.58 -0.89 -18.73
CA ILE A 270 -2.35 -0.23 -17.68
C ILE A 270 -1.50 0.87 -17.07
N SER A 271 -2.08 2.06 -16.95
CA SER A 271 -1.43 3.18 -16.27
C SER A 271 -1.46 2.97 -14.76
N VAL A 272 -0.38 3.35 -14.08
CA VAL A 272 -0.25 3.29 -12.63
C VAL A 272 -0.19 4.71 -12.09
N ILE A 273 -1.09 5.00 -11.15
CA ILE A 273 -1.11 6.21 -10.34
C ILE A 273 -0.51 5.83 -8.99
N LEU A 274 0.63 6.43 -8.65
CA LEU A 274 1.33 6.14 -7.40
C LEU A 274 0.89 7.12 -6.30
N PHE A 275 0.30 6.60 -5.23
CA PHE A 275 -0.08 7.36 -4.04
C PHE A 275 0.92 7.11 -2.91
N LEU A 276 1.71 8.13 -2.60
CA LEU A 276 2.57 8.19 -1.43
C LEU A 276 1.72 8.66 -0.24
N ASN A 277 1.08 7.73 0.46
CA ASN A 277 0.15 7.99 1.54
C ASN A 277 0.87 8.18 2.90
N LYS A 278 0.14 8.71 3.89
CA LYS A 278 0.61 8.98 5.26
C LYS A 278 1.74 10.02 5.32
N GLN A 279 1.61 11.09 4.53
CA GLN A 279 2.56 12.21 4.52
C GLN A 279 2.57 12.96 5.85
N ASP A 280 1.43 13.03 6.55
CA ASP A 280 1.29 13.54 7.90
C ASP A 280 2.21 12.80 8.89
N LEU A 281 2.11 11.47 8.93
CA LEU A 281 2.94 10.63 9.80
C LEU A 281 4.41 10.60 9.37
N LEU A 282 4.69 10.76 8.07
CA LEU A 282 6.06 10.88 7.58
C LEU A 282 6.70 12.18 8.09
N ALA A 283 5.98 13.30 7.98
CA ALA A 283 6.44 14.60 8.43
C ALA A 283 6.72 14.58 9.94
N GLU A 284 5.78 14.09 10.75
CA GLU A 284 5.94 13.96 12.20
C GLU A 284 7.19 13.15 12.57
N LYS A 285 7.38 11.99 11.93
CA LYS A 285 8.50 11.08 12.23
C LYS A 285 9.85 11.65 11.81
N VAL A 286 9.92 12.30 10.65
CA VAL A 286 11.13 12.96 10.15
C VAL A 286 11.52 14.14 11.04
N LEU A 287 10.54 14.95 11.45
CA LEU A 287 10.77 16.11 12.32
C LEU A 287 11.13 15.73 13.75
N ALA A 288 10.57 14.63 14.26
CA ALA A 288 10.92 14.09 15.58
C ALA A 288 12.39 13.64 15.66
N GLY A 289 12.99 13.22 14.53
CA GLY A 289 14.40 12.89 14.44
C GLY A 289 14.84 11.63 15.21
N LYS A 290 13.89 10.84 15.74
CA LYS A 290 14.15 9.62 16.52
C LYS A 290 14.52 8.41 15.66
N SER A 291 13.95 8.29 14.46
CA SER A 291 14.24 7.21 13.51
C SER A 291 14.65 7.81 12.18
N LYS A 292 15.95 7.77 11.88
CA LYS A 292 16.50 8.38 10.67
C LYS A 292 16.30 7.46 9.46
N ILE A 293 15.96 8.02 8.30
CA ILE A 293 15.71 7.22 7.10
C ILE A 293 16.99 6.49 6.67
N GLU A 294 18.15 7.12 6.80
CA GLU A 294 19.45 6.56 6.43
C GLU A 294 19.88 5.32 7.25
N GLU A 295 19.24 5.04 8.38
CA GLU A 295 19.46 3.80 9.15
C GLU A 295 18.81 2.58 8.48
N TYR A 296 17.76 2.82 7.68
CA TYR A 296 17.00 1.79 6.97
C TYR A 296 17.29 1.78 5.47
N PHE A 297 17.58 2.95 4.90
CA PHE A 297 17.85 3.21 3.48
C PHE A 297 19.13 4.06 3.36
N PRO A 298 20.33 3.44 3.44
CA PRO A 298 21.62 4.15 3.53
C PRO A 298 21.88 5.16 2.41
N GLU A 299 21.35 4.93 1.23
CA GLU A 299 21.40 5.83 0.06
C GLU A 299 20.77 7.21 0.34
N PHE A 300 19.84 7.31 1.28
CA PHE A 300 19.26 8.58 1.70
C PHE A 300 20.32 9.55 2.23
N ALA A 301 21.42 9.07 2.83
CA ALA A 301 22.49 9.95 3.32
C ALA A 301 23.14 10.76 2.19
N ARG A 302 23.14 10.23 0.96
CA ARG A 302 23.71 10.87 -0.23
C ARG A 302 22.67 11.53 -1.12
N TYR A 303 21.39 11.34 -0.82
CA TYR A 303 20.30 11.88 -1.60
C TYR A 303 20.22 13.40 -1.49
N THR A 304 20.04 14.07 -2.62
CA THR A 304 19.84 15.52 -2.71
C THR A 304 18.45 15.79 -3.27
N THR A 305 17.76 16.78 -2.72
CA THR A 305 16.43 17.15 -3.18
C THR A 305 16.53 17.61 -4.65
N PRO A 306 15.68 17.08 -5.54
CA PRO A 306 15.66 17.49 -6.95
C PRO A 306 15.31 18.97 -7.14
N ASP A 307 15.87 19.60 -8.17
CA ASP A 307 15.60 21.01 -8.51
C ASP A 307 14.14 21.24 -8.95
N ASP A 308 13.48 20.20 -9.46
CA ASP A 308 12.06 20.21 -9.85
C ASP A 308 11.11 19.94 -8.67
N ALA A 309 11.62 19.92 -7.43
CA ALA A 309 10.79 19.75 -6.25
C ALA A 309 9.89 20.97 -6.00
N THR A 310 8.61 20.70 -5.76
CA THR A 310 7.56 21.67 -5.45
C THR A 310 7.10 21.44 -4.01
N PRO A 311 7.82 22.00 -3.01
CA PRO A 311 7.41 21.89 -1.62
C PRO A 311 6.10 22.63 -1.36
N GLU A 312 5.33 22.17 -0.39
CA GLU A 312 4.12 22.89 0.02
C GLU A 312 4.49 24.15 0.82
N PRO A 313 3.64 25.20 0.80
CA PRO A 313 3.88 26.40 1.60
C PRO A 313 4.05 26.06 3.09
N GLY A 314 5.21 26.41 3.65
CA GLY A 314 5.55 26.14 5.05
C GLY A 314 6.05 24.73 5.35
N GLU A 315 6.29 23.90 4.34
CA GLU A 315 6.89 22.56 4.51
C GLU A 315 8.38 22.64 4.89
N ASP A 316 8.79 21.86 5.88
CA ASP A 316 10.19 21.77 6.30
C ASP A 316 11.03 21.07 5.20
N PRO A 317 12.19 21.62 4.80
CA PRO A 317 13.04 21.01 3.77
C PRO A 317 13.45 19.56 4.05
N ARG A 318 13.52 19.15 5.32
CA ARG A 318 13.81 17.76 5.71
C ARG A 318 12.67 16.82 5.29
N VAL A 319 11.42 17.28 5.42
CA VAL A 319 10.23 16.55 5.01
C VAL A 319 10.16 16.49 3.49
N THR A 320 10.42 17.61 2.80
CA THR A 320 10.51 17.63 1.34
C THR A 320 11.58 16.65 0.83
N ARG A 321 12.78 16.66 1.41
CA ARG A 321 13.84 15.72 1.03
C ARG A 321 13.42 14.26 1.24
N ALA A 322 12.80 13.95 2.39
CA ALA A 322 12.33 12.61 2.71
C ALA A 322 11.24 12.10 1.75
N LYS A 323 10.20 12.90 1.47
CA LYS A 323 9.10 12.49 0.59
C LYS A 323 9.56 12.29 -0.86
N TYR A 324 10.47 13.15 -1.32
CA TYR A 324 11.04 13.07 -2.67
C TYR A 324 12.00 11.87 -2.81
N PHE A 325 12.79 11.56 -1.78
CA PHE A 325 13.58 10.33 -1.76
C PHE A 325 12.70 9.09 -1.94
N ILE A 326 11.65 8.96 -1.11
CA ILE A 326 10.74 7.82 -1.19
C ILE A 326 10.07 7.76 -2.57
N ARG A 327 9.63 8.90 -3.12
CA ARG A 327 9.10 8.97 -4.49
C ARG A 327 10.09 8.39 -5.49
N ASP A 328 11.34 8.85 -5.43
CA ASP A 328 12.36 8.51 -6.42
C ASP A 328 12.75 7.04 -6.36
N GLU A 329 12.69 6.38 -5.20
CA GLU A 329 12.88 4.92 -5.10
C GLU A 329 11.86 4.12 -5.95
N PHE A 330 10.60 4.57 -6.01
CA PHE A 330 9.61 3.98 -6.91
C PHE A 330 9.85 4.36 -8.37
N LEU A 331 10.30 5.58 -8.65
CA LEU A 331 10.60 6.03 -10.01
C LEU A 331 11.81 5.33 -10.61
N VAL A 332 12.87 5.10 -9.83
CA VAL A 332 14.06 4.35 -10.26
C VAL A 332 13.67 2.96 -10.72
N SER A 333 12.75 2.31 -10.00
CA SER A 333 12.20 1.02 -10.39
C SER A 333 11.50 1.06 -11.77
N CYS A 334 10.93 2.21 -12.17
CA CYS A 334 10.39 2.43 -13.51
C CYS A 334 11.49 2.69 -14.55
N TYR A 335 12.48 3.55 -14.24
CA TYR A 335 13.52 4.00 -15.17
C TYR A 335 14.58 2.95 -15.50
N ALA A 336 14.94 2.11 -14.52
CA ALA A 336 15.88 1.01 -14.73
C ALA A 336 15.43 0.09 -15.88
N LEU A 337 14.13 0.01 -16.16
CA LEU A 337 13.54 -0.81 -17.21
C LEU A 337 13.39 -0.07 -18.55
N ILE A 338 13.20 1.26 -18.54
CA ILE A 338 13.16 2.07 -19.77
C ILE A 338 14.51 2.00 -20.50
N LYS A 339 15.64 1.95 -19.78
CA LYS A 339 16.97 1.80 -20.37
C LYS A 339 17.22 0.43 -21.02
N PHE A 340 16.42 -0.60 -20.72
CA PHE A 340 16.48 -1.91 -21.38
C PHE A 340 15.60 -2.03 -22.65
N GLY A 341 15.04 -0.91 -23.15
CA GLY A 341 14.50 -0.85 -24.51
C GLY A 341 13.01 -1.16 -24.68
N GLU A 342 12.23 -1.29 -23.61
CA GLU A 342 10.77 -1.42 -23.73
C GLU A 342 10.10 -0.04 -23.92
N PHE A 343 9.93 0.40 -25.17
CA PHE A 343 9.26 1.66 -25.57
C PHE A 343 7.86 1.86 -24.96
N SER A 344 7.19 0.79 -24.51
CA SER A 344 5.88 0.84 -23.84
C SER A 344 5.93 1.49 -22.44
N ALA A 345 7.07 1.50 -21.76
CA ALA A 345 7.19 1.93 -20.35
C ALA A 345 7.09 3.45 -20.13
N ALA A 346 7.41 4.27 -21.12
CA ALA A 346 7.54 5.72 -20.96
C ALA A 346 6.21 6.49 -20.77
N GLN A 347 5.06 5.86 -21.02
CA GLN A 347 3.73 6.49 -20.91
C GLN A 347 2.88 5.98 -19.73
N LYS A 348 3.41 5.08 -18.89
CA LYS A 348 2.60 4.33 -17.92
C LYS A 348 2.45 4.98 -16.55
N LEU A 349 3.25 6.00 -16.24
CA LEU A 349 3.27 6.58 -14.90
C LEU A 349 2.76 8.02 -14.92
N PHE A 350 1.64 8.24 -14.24
CA PHE A 350 1.26 9.56 -13.76
C PHE A 350 1.59 9.62 -12.28
N SER A 351 2.64 10.37 -11.92
CA SER A 351 2.86 10.76 -10.54
C SER A 351 1.90 11.91 -10.25
N SER A 352 0.99 11.72 -9.31
CA SER A 352 0.18 12.81 -8.77
C SER A 352 0.51 12.94 -7.30
N PHE A 353 1.07 14.09 -6.91
CA PHE A 353 1.03 14.54 -5.52
C PHE A 353 -0.42 14.94 -5.24
N VAL A 354 -1.27 13.97 -4.91
CA VAL A 354 -2.55 14.29 -4.30
C VAL A 354 -2.30 14.33 -2.79
N THR A 355 -1.75 15.45 -2.33
CA THR A 355 -1.94 15.83 -0.94
C THR A 355 -3.38 16.30 -0.86
N PHE A 356 -4.26 15.48 -0.28
CA PHE A 356 -5.51 16.04 0.23
C PHE A 356 -5.11 17.00 1.36
N PRO A 357 -5.44 18.29 1.30
CA PRO A 357 -5.22 19.19 2.42
C PRO A 357 -6.14 18.74 3.56
N PHE A 358 -5.65 17.86 4.42
CA PHE A 358 -6.27 17.53 5.69
C PHE A 358 -5.88 18.58 6.71
N PHE A 359 -6.58 19.71 6.69
CA PHE A 359 -6.80 20.50 7.90
C PHE A 359 -8.28 20.42 8.27
N TYR A 360 -8.65 19.38 9.00
CA TYR A 360 -9.65 19.56 10.06
C TYR A 360 -8.86 19.91 11.32
N ARG A 361 -8.27 21.13 11.33
CA ARG A 361 -7.94 21.78 12.60
C ARG A 361 -9.26 22.28 13.15
N GLY A 362 -9.57 21.90 14.39
CA GLY A 362 -10.75 22.37 15.09
C GLY A 362 -10.75 23.89 15.23
N SER A 363 -11.43 24.57 14.31
CA SER A 363 -11.95 25.92 14.48
C SER A 363 -12.86 26.20 13.28
N ALA A 364 -14.14 26.44 13.58
CA ALA A 364 -15.15 26.79 12.61
C ALA A 364 -14.76 28.09 11.87
N GLN A 365 -14.41 28.00 10.59
CA GLN A 365 -14.58 29.07 9.62
C GLN A 365 -14.50 28.50 8.20
N GLN A 366 -15.41 28.98 7.34
CA GLN A 366 -15.63 28.54 5.97
C GLN A 366 -14.34 28.48 5.14
N VAL A 367 -14.17 27.41 4.37
CA VAL A 367 -13.16 27.32 3.31
C VAL A 367 -13.88 27.22 1.98
N GLU A 368 -13.77 28.27 1.17
CA GLU A 368 -14.13 28.28 -0.25
C GLU A 368 -13.17 27.39 -1.05
N MET A 369 -13.70 26.69 -2.06
CA MET A 369 -12.92 25.86 -2.95
C MET A 369 -12.20 26.72 -4.00
N GLU A 370 -10.88 26.86 -3.89
CA GLU A 370 -10.03 27.18 -5.04
C GLU A 370 -9.51 25.88 -5.68
N GLY A 371 -9.70 25.80 -7.00
CA GLY A 371 -9.49 24.59 -7.80
C GLY A 371 -8.04 24.10 -7.82
N THR A 372 -7.86 22.81 -7.57
CA THR A 372 -6.57 22.13 -7.67
C THR A 372 -6.24 21.88 -9.15
N THR A 373 -5.23 22.56 -9.67
CA THR A 373 -4.68 22.29 -11.01
C THR A 373 -3.81 21.04 -11.00
N VAL A 374 -4.22 20.02 -11.75
CA VAL A 374 -3.37 18.87 -12.11
C VAL A 374 -2.34 19.35 -13.14
N THR A 375 -1.05 19.38 -12.81
CA THR A 375 0.02 19.64 -13.77
C THR A 375 0.47 18.33 -14.43
N PRO A 376 0.22 18.12 -15.74
CA PRO A 376 0.84 17.01 -16.48
C PRO A 376 2.32 17.32 -16.75
N ILE A 377 3.21 16.40 -16.39
CA ILE A 377 4.62 16.46 -16.81
C ILE A 377 4.68 15.92 -18.25
N SER A 378 5.02 16.79 -19.20
CA SER A 378 5.22 16.42 -20.61
C SER A 378 6.62 15.80 -20.80
N PRO A 379 6.80 14.73 -21.60
CA PRO A 379 8.12 14.20 -21.88
C PRO A 379 8.92 15.18 -22.77
N ALA A 380 10.12 15.56 -22.31
CA ALA A 380 11.03 16.42 -23.07
C ALA A 380 11.41 15.79 -24.43
N PRO A 381 11.54 16.59 -25.52
CA PRO A 381 11.92 16.06 -26.82
C PRO A 381 13.42 15.77 -26.89
N LEU A 382 13.78 14.50 -27.08
CA LEU A 382 15.16 14.07 -27.35
C LEU A 382 15.51 14.35 -28.82
N THR A 383 16.35 15.36 -29.05
CA THR A 383 17.01 15.62 -30.33
C THR A 383 17.94 14.46 -30.71
N ARG A 384 17.67 13.84 -31.88
CA ARG A 384 18.56 12.89 -32.55
C ARG A 384 19.93 13.55 -32.84
N ARG A 385 21.02 12.94 -32.39
CA ARG A 385 22.30 13.02 -33.10
C ARG A 385 22.79 11.61 -33.41
N THR A 386 22.86 11.34 -34.70
CA THR A 386 23.37 10.15 -35.37
C THR A 386 24.88 10.04 -35.20
N SER A 387 25.36 8.81 -35.00
CA SER A 387 26.77 8.42 -35.10
C SER A 387 27.37 8.77 -36.47
N ALA A 388 28.59 9.27 -36.48
CA ALA A 388 29.52 9.12 -37.59
C ALA A 388 30.92 8.89 -37.01
N ALA A 389 31.50 7.74 -37.32
CA ALA A 389 32.90 7.43 -37.12
C ALA A 389 33.72 8.03 -38.27
N TYR A 390 34.87 8.64 -37.98
CA TYR A 390 35.97 8.79 -38.93
C TYR A 390 37.31 8.67 -38.19
N LEU A 391 38.20 7.88 -38.82
CA LEU A 391 39.58 7.57 -38.45
C LEU A 391 40.55 8.74 -38.75
N THR A 392 41.76 8.60 -38.18
CA THR A 392 43.06 9.26 -38.52
C THR A 392 43.16 10.77 -38.20
N THR A 393 44.24 11.32 -37.65
CA THR A 393 45.69 11.02 -37.74
C THR A 393 46.46 11.71 -36.59
N VAL A 394 47.67 11.21 -36.37
CA VAL A 394 48.74 11.68 -35.47
C VAL A 394 49.17 13.12 -35.76
N GLU A 395 49.42 13.93 -34.72
CA GLU A 395 50.55 14.87 -34.72
C GLU A 395 50.98 15.27 -33.29
N THR A 396 52.30 15.33 -33.16
CA THR A 396 53.14 15.50 -31.98
C THR A 396 53.24 16.94 -31.51
N SER A 397 53.34 17.16 -30.20
CA SER A 397 54.26 18.18 -29.67
C SER A 397 54.73 17.84 -28.26
N SER A 398 56.03 18.03 -28.08
CA SER A 398 56.88 17.59 -26.98
C SER A 398 57.39 18.80 -26.19
N SER A 399 57.36 18.72 -24.87
CA SER A 399 58.27 19.36 -23.90
C SER A 399 57.77 18.97 -22.50
N GLY A 400 58.50 18.37 -21.56
CA GLY A 400 59.93 18.18 -21.37
C GLY A 400 60.24 18.39 -19.87
N CYS A 401 60.99 17.46 -19.27
CA CYS A 401 61.67 17.51 -17.95
C CYS A 401 60.84 17.19 -16.67
N THR A 402 60.96 15.98 -16.06
CA THR A 402 62.01 15.41 -15.12
C THR A 402 61.83 15.88 -13.67
N CYS A 403 62.02 15.12 -12.58
CA CYS A 403 62.39 13.73 -12.27
C CYS A 403 62.23 13.53 -10.74
N GLY A 404 62.18 12.27 -10.28
CA GLY A 404 62.54 11.86 -8.90
C GLY A 404 61.56 10.84 -8.27
N SER A 405 61.59 9.53 -8.60
CA SER A 405 62.37 8.42 -7.94
C SER A 405 62.16 8.33 -6.42
N THR A 406 61.77 7.20 -5.80
CA THR A 406 62.45 5.87 -5.74
C THR A 406 61.45 4.80 -5.25
N SER A 407 61.27 3.64 -5.93
CA SER A 407 61.90 2.30 -5.73
C SER A 407 61.44 1.53 -4.47
N CYS A 408 61.29 0.20 -4.36
CA CYS A 408 61.35 -1.00 -5.22
C CYS A 408 61.16 -2.23 -4.29
N CYS A 409 61.22 -3.44 -4.88
CA CYS A 409 61.24 -4.81 -4.30
C CYS A 409 59.87 -5.49 -4.28
N ASP A 410 59.42 -6.29 -5.26
CA ASP A 410 60.02 -7.38 -6.08
C ASP A 410 60.02 -8.76 -5.37
N GLY A 411 59.59 -9.80 -6.10
CA GLY A 411 59.56 -11.19 -5.59
C GLY A 411 58.56 -12.13 -6.28
N ARG A 412 58.99 -12.71 -7.42
CA ARG A 412 58.29 -13.72 -8.25
C ARG A 412 58.23 -15.12 -7.61
N GLY A 413 57.27 -15.95 -8.03
CA GLY A 413 57.32 -17.42 -7.90
C GLY A 413 56.29 -18.15 -8.77
N LYS A 414 56.75 -19.00 -9.70
CA LYS A 414 55.99 -19.77 -10.71
C LYS A 414 55.69 -21.20 -10.25
N VAL A 415 54.52 -21.70 -10.67
CA VAL A 415 54.19 -23.03 -11.27
C VAL A 415 54.58 -24.32 -10.53
N LEU A 416 53.58 -25.18 -10.24
CA LEU A 416 53.47 -26.59 -10.68
C LEU A 416 52.14 -27.19 -10.20
N GLY A 417 51.49 -27.98 -11.05
CA GLY A 417 50.22 -28.66 -10.76
C GLY A 417 50.40 -30.14 -10.44
N GLN A 418 49.39 -30.73 -9.79
CA GLN A 418 49.12 -32.16 -9.87
C GLN A 418 47.65 -32.46 -9.53
N LYS A 419 47.12 -33.45 -10.24
CA LYS A 419 45.75 -34.01 -10.24
C LYS A 419 45.59 -35.04 -9.11
N ASP A 420 44.36 -35.20 -8.62
CA ASP A 420 43.67 -36.47 -8.28
C ASP A 420 42.19 -36.10 -7.97
N ARG A 421 41.15 -36.46 -8.76
CA ARG A 421 40.36 -37.72 -8.80
C ARG A 421 40.16 -38.34 -7.41
N THR A 422 38.99 -38.72 -6.89
CA THR A 422 37.59 -38.89 -7.32
C THR A 422 36.84 -39.34 -6.04
N MET A 423 35.57 -39.00 -5.84
CA MET A 423 34.47 -39.96 -5.63
C MET A 423 33.16 -39.25 -5.27
N GLU A 424 32.14 -39.64 -6.03
CA GLU A 424 30.72 -39.31 -5.93
C GLU A 424 30.08 -39.93 -4.69
N ASN A 425 28.97 -39.34 -4.23
CA ASN A 425 27.82 -40.10 -3.78
C ASN A 425 26.55 -39.24 -3.84
N GLU A 426 25.74 -39.53 -4.86
CA GLU A 426 24.33 -39.16 -4.97
C GLU A 426 23.51 -39.91 -3.90
N LYS A 427 22.50 -39.26 -3.30
CA LYS A 427 21.35 -39.97 -2.72
C LYS A 427 20.03 -39.25 -3.03
N GLN A 428 19.25 -40.00 -3.80
CA GLN A 428 17.87 -39.92 -4.25
C GLN A 428 16.81 -39.24 -3.35
N ILE A 429 15.95 -38.52 -4.05
CA ILE A 429 14.58 -38.08 -3.73
C ILE A 429 13.62 -39.28 -3.88
N PRO A 430 12.55 -39.38 -3.07
CA PRO A 430 11.35 -40.10 -3.47
C PRO A 430 10.12 -39.17 -3.59
N GLU A 431 9.37 -39.35 -4.67
CA GLU A 431 8.02 -38.81 -4.92
C GLU A 431 7.01 -40.00 -4.97
N PRO A 432 5.69 -39.79 -5.14
CA PRO A 432 4.69 -39.88 -4.07
C PRO A 432 3.78 -41.13 -4.14
N ALA A 433 3.09 -41.45 -3.04
CA ALA A 433 2.06 -42.49 -3.00
C ALA A 433 0.64 -41.88 -3.01
N SER A 434 -0.20 -42.38 -3.92
CA SER A 434 -1.63 -42.09 -4.06
C SER A 434 -2.52 -43.16 -3.42
N LEU A 435 -3.78 -42.76 -3.14
CA LEU A 435 -5.01 -43.55 -2.86
C LEU A 435 -5.33 -43.80 -1.37
N ASN A 436 -6.42 -43.20 -0.84
CA ASN A 436 -7.78 -43.70 -1.04
C ASN A 436 -8.87 -42.81 -0.41
N SER A 437 -10.01 -42.81 -1.08
CA SER A 437 -11.32 -42.28 -0.71
C SER A 437 -11.93 -42.97 0.53
N SER A 438 -12.67 -42.22 1.36
CA SER A 438 -13.91 -42.68 2.00
C SER A 438 -14.66 -41.50 2.62
N ALA A 439 -15.80 -41.16 2.01
CA ALA A 439 -16.86 -40.36 2.60
C ALA A 439 -17.75 -41.26 3.48
N LYS A 440 -18.24 -40.73 4.61
CA LYS A 440 -19.42 -41.24 5.29
C LYS A 440 -20.28 -40.07 5.78
N VAL A 441 -21.50 -40.06 5.23
CA VAL A 441 -22.82 -39.64 5.73
C VAL A 441 -22.87 -38.81 6.99
#